data_AF-A0A174NWB9-F1
#
_entry.id   AF-A0A174NWB9-F1
#
_cell.length_a   1.000
_cell.length_b   1.000
_cell.length_c   1.000
_cell.angle_alpha   90.00
_cell.angle_beta   90.00
_cell.angle_gamma   90.00
#
_symmetry.space_group_name_H-M   'P 1'
#
loop_
_entity.id
_entity.type
_entity.pdbx_description
1 polymer ?
#
loop_
_entity_poly.entity_id
_entity_poly.type
_entity_poly.pdbx_seq_one_letter_code
_entity_poly.pdbx_strand_id
1 'polypeptide(L)'
;MYYVVVQSSQYNKHTFSFEMKKDAIDFITDQFEIRLKLFSEKKDEICNVFSKWTYDSLLDYLQKYNFKERVTTDKIVINYGLKKDQELVANREISWYMSYERGNSDVVNLMTAPEYEFECNISEEMFSQEVTLPGAAYIWFGDVGVEYELCIENGENYSAIYKMDKNESGEDFETDHDEYCHYEVDPNDPNMEKNLEIAMCKALIGLHRLDLHLKEKDIWRMSSKIFGMRFSSIAEMKEWIFKELNLKEYQLPDFAIGESGINDEIREGKANVDYVLNMTLGKDIVTPGYNDYSIMYLLDNNDQMIVTSVLCD
;
A
#
# COMPACT_ATOMS: atom_id res chain seq x y z
N MET A 1 6.31 -3.04 -8.82
CA MET A 1 7.58 -3.56 -8.27
C MET A 1 7.66 -5.04 -8.62
N TYR A 2 8.86 -5.59 -8.80
CA TYR A 2 9.06 -7.04 -9.02
C TYR A 2 9.38 -7.70 -7.69
N TYR A 3 8.69 -8.78 -7.37
CA TYR A 3 8.96 -9.56 -6.17
C TYR A 3 9.47 -10.93 -6.55
N VAL A 4 10.53 -11.37 -5.88
CA VAL A 4 11.08 -12.71 -6.03
C VAL A 4 10.91 -13.42 -4.71
N VAL A 5 10.16 -14.51 -4.73
CA VAL A 5 10.05 -15.38 -3.57
C VAL A 5 10.98 -16.57 -3.76
N VAL A 6 11.79 -16.81 -2.74
CA VAL A 6 12.67 -17.97 -2.63
C VAL A 6 12.12 -18.88 -1.54
N GLN A 7 11.94 -20.15 -1.89
CA GLN A 7 11.48 -21.16 -0.95
C GLN A 7 12.37 -22.39 -1.06
N SER A 8 12.81 -22.91 0.08
CA SER A 8 13.51 -24.18 0.16
C SER A 8 12.79 -25.11 1.12
N SER A 9 12.84 -26.42 0.88
CA SER A 9 12.32 -27.40 1.84
C SER A 9 13.13 -27.49 3.15
N GLN A 10 14.18 -26.68 3.30
CA GLN A 10 14.98 -26.55 4.53
C GLN A 10 14.81 -25.21 5.24
N TYR A 11 14.36 -24.16 4.55
CA TYR A 11 14.36 -22.79 5.06
C TYR A 11 13.02 -22.12 4.82
N ASN A 12 12.67 -21.16 5.66
CA ASN A 12 11.46 -20.38 5.51
C ASN A 12 11.43 -19.63 4.16
N LYS A 13 10.23 -19.36 3.68
CA LYS A 13 9.97 -18.51 2.52
C LYS A 13 10.60 -17.13 2.74
N HIS A 14 11.37 -16.64 1.78
CA HIS A 14 11.94 -15.29 1.81
C HIS A 14 11.52 -14.53 0.55
N THR A 15 11.19 -13.25 0.72
CA THR A 15 10.76 -12.37 -0.39
C THR A 15 11.79 -11.26 -0.58
N PHE A 16 12.16 -11.02 -1.83
CA PHE A 16 13.03 -9.92 -2.25
C PHE A 16 12.25 -9.00 -3.18
N SER A 17 12.47 -7.69 -3.07
CA SER A 17 11.83 -6.69 -3.92
C SER A 17 12.86 -5.99 -4.82
N PHE A 18 12.43 -5.69 -6.05
CA PHE A 18 13.26 -5.06 -7.08
C PHE A 18 12.43 -4.02 -7.85
N GLU A 19 13.00 -2.85 -8.09
CA GLU A 19 12.36 -1.80 -8.88
C GLU A 19 12.36 -2.16 -10.37
N MET A 20 13.47 -2.71 -10.87
CA MET A 20 13.64 -3.04 -12.28
C MET A 20 13.46 -4.54 -12.53
N LYS A 21 12.74 -4.87 -13.62
CA LYS A 21 12.56 -6.26 -14.09
C LYS A 21 13.88 -6.98 -14.23
N LYS A 22 14.87 -6.28 -14.78
CA LYS A 22 16.19 -6.81 -15.08
C LYS A 22 16.88 -7.31 -13.82
N ASP A 23 16.89 -6.51 -12.77
CA ASP A 23 17.59 -6.84 -11.53
C ASP A 23 16.98 -8.07 -10.84
N ALA A 24 15.65 -8.21 -10.89
CA ALA A 24 14.96 -9.39 -10.40
C ALA A 24 15.30 -10.66 -11.22
N ILE A 25 15.40 -10.52 -12.54
CA ILE A 25 15.82 -11.61 -13.43
C ILE A 25 17.26 -12.02 -13.13
N ASP A 26 18.17 -11.04 -13.09
CA ASP A 26 19.60 -11.25 -12.84
C ASP A 26 19.78 -11.97 -11.50
N PHE A 27 19.06 -11.54 -10.44
CA PHE A 27 19.05 -12.21 -9.14
C PHE A 27 18.63 -13.69 -9.23
N ILE A 28 17.52 -14.01 -9.90
CA ILE A 28 17.04 -15.39 -10.03
C ILE A 28 18.05 -16.23 -10.81
N THR A 29 18.55 -15.74 -11.94
CA THR A 29 19.46 -16.49 -12.80
C THR A 29 20.81 -16.73 -12.12
N ASP A 30 21.33 -15.75 -11.39
CA ASP A 30 22.57 -15.87 -10.63
C ASP A 30 22.42 -16.89 -9.51
N GLN A 31 21.34 -16.81 -8.72
CA GLN A 31 21.08 -17.78 -7.67
C GLN A 31 20.90 -19.20 -8.21
N PHE A 32 20.19 -19.34 -9.33
CA PHE A 32 19.99 -20.63 -9.98
C PHE A 32 21.33 -21.25 -10.42
N GLU A 33 22.19 -20.48 -11.08
CA GLU A 33 23.51 -20.94 -11.53
C GLU A 33 24.44 -21.27 -10.36
N ILE A 34 24.52 -20.39 -9.36
CA ILE A 34 25.32 -20.61 -8.15
C ILE A 34 24.92 -21.92 -7.46
N ARG A 35 23.62 -22.21 -7.38
CA ARG A 35 23.13 -23.45 -6.75
C ARG A 35 23.48 -24.69 -7.56
N LEU A 36 23.30 -24.67 -8.88
CA LEU A 36 23.70 -25.79 -9.72
C LEU A 36 25.21 -26.07 -9.62
N LYS A 37 26.04 -25.01 -9.63
CA LYS A 37 27.49 -25.13 -9.46
C LYS A 37 27.84 -25.74 -8.09
N LEU A 38 27.25 -25.22 -7.01
CA LEU A 38 27.45 -25.74 -5.66
C LEU A 38 27.07 -27.23 -5.54
N PHE A 39 25.94 -27.62 -6.12
CA PHE A 39 25.50 -29.02 -6.11
C PHE A 39 26.43 -29.92 -6.93
N SER A 40 27.00 -29.39 -8.02
CA SER A 40 27.99 -30.12 -8.83
C SER A 40 29.34 -30.30 -8.12
N GLU A 41 29.71 -29.39 -7.23
CA GLU A 41 30.95 -29.45 -6.42
C GLU A 41 30.77 -30.39 -5.21
N LYS A 42 29.56 -30.43 -4.63
CA LYS A 42 29.22 -31.25 -3.45
C LYS A 42 28.67 -32.65 -3.79
N LYS A 43 29.24 -33.33 -4.79
CA LYS A 43 28.75 -34.66 -5.24
C LYS A 43 28.80 -35.77 -4.18
N ASP A 44 29.65 -35.63 -3.18
CA ASP A 44 29.74 -36.57 -2.06
C ASP A 44 28.55 -36.41 -1.09
N GLU A 45 27.96 -35.22 -1.02
CA GLU A 45 26.84 -34.87 -0.13
C GLU A 45 25.50 -34.76 -0.87
N ILE A 46 25.51 -34.55 -2.19
CA ILE A 46 24.33 -34.22 -3.00
C ILE A 46 24.24 -35.12 -4.23
N CYS A 47 23.03 -35.59 -4.55
CA CYS A 47 22.76 -36.41 -5.74
C CYS A 47 21.42 -36.08 -6.38
N ASN A 48 21.10 -36.76 -7.49
CA ASN A 48 19.80 -36.68 -8.16
C ASN A 48 19.33 -35.24 -8.43
N VAL A 49 20.25 -34.35 -8.79
CA VAL A 49 19.95 -32.95 -9.08
C VAL A 49 19.19 -32.88 -10.40
N PHE A 50 17.99 -32.30 -10.37
CA PHE A 50 17.12 -32.19 -11.53
C PHE A 50 16.42 -30.84 -11.57
N SER A 51 16.41 -30.22 -12.74
CA SER A 51 15.60 -29.05 -13.07
C SER A 51 15.06 -29.18 -14.49
N LYS A 52 13.88 -28.62 -14.75
CA LYS A 52 13.34 -28.48 -16.12
C LYS A 52 14.05 -27.37 -16.91
N TRP A 53 14.81 -26.53 -16.21
CA TRP A 53 15.45 -25.35 -16.77
C TRP A 53 16.97 -25.53 -16.90
N THR A 54 17.53 -24.97 -17.97
CA THR A 54 18.95 -24.62 -18.04
C THR A 54 19.08 -23.12 -17.77
N TYR A 55 20.31 -22.62 -17.56
CA TYR A 55 20.53 -21.19 -17.43
C TYR A 55 19.95 -20.42 -18.64
N ASP A 56 20.32 -20.82 -19.86
CA ASP A 56 19.88 -20.15 -21.08
C ASP A 56 18.35 -20.22 -21.27
N SER A 57 17.73 -21.37 -20.99
CA SER A 57 16.28 -21.50 -21.15
C SER A 57 15.49 -20.76 -20.08
N LEU A 58 16.03 -20.64 -18.86
CA LEU A 58 15.47 -19.84 -17.79
C LEU A 58 15.56 -18.34 -18.10
N LEU A 59 16.74 -17.88 -18.52
CA LEU A 59 16.97 -16.48 -18.87
C LEU A 59 16.06 -16.06 -20.03
N ASP A 60 16.00 -16.85 -21.10
CA ASP A 60 15.14 -16.60 -22.25
C ASP A 60 13.65 -16.56 -21.85
N TYR A 61 13.21 -17.51 -21.02
CA TYR A 61 11.85 -17.54 -20.49
C TYR A 61 11.52 -16.26 -19.71
N LEU A 62 12.34 -15.87 -18.73
CA LEU A 62 12.09 -14.72 -17.87
C LEU A 62 12.13 -13.39 -18.65
N GLN A 63 13.04 -13.25 -19.61
CA GLN A 63 13.13 -12.06 -20.46
C GLN A 63 11.87 -11.89 -21.30
N LYS A 64 11.42 -12.96 -21.97
CA LYS A 64 10.22 -12.97 -22.82
C LYS A 64 8.91 -12.99 -22.02
N TYR A 65 8.96 -13.32 -20.73
CA TYR A 65 7.78 -13.41 -19.89
C TYR A 65 7.06 -12.07 -19.83
N ASN A 66 5.81 -12.08 -20.27
CA ASN A 66 4.99 -10.87 -20.32
C ASN A 66 4.19 -10.74 -19.03
N PHE A 67 4.68 -9.88 -18.15
CA PHE A 67 4.02 -9.53 -16.90
C PHE A 67 2.86 -8.56 -17.17
N LYS A 68 1.77 -9.06 -17.77
CA LYS A 68 0.46 -8.37 -17.69
C LYS A 68 -0.17 -8.68 -16.33
N GLU A 69 -1.02 -7.79 -15.83
CA GLU A 69 -1.48 -7.72 -14.42
C GLU A 69 -1.72 -9.08 -13.75
N ARG A 70 -1.14 -9.26 -12.55
CA ARG A 70 -1.26 -10.45 -11.67
C ARG A 70 -0.80 -11.78 -12.27
N VAL A 71 0.37 -11.80 -12.89
CA VAL A 71 0.98 -13.07 -13.33
C VAL A 71 2.27 -13.34 -12.54
N THR A 72 2.23 -14.40 -11.73
CA THR A 72 3.41 -15.08 -11.19
C THR A 72 4.03 -15.93 -12.29
N THR A 73 5.36 -15.95 -12.38
CA THR A 73 6.03 -16.92 -13.26
C THR A 73 5.71 -18.34 -12.82
N ASP A 74 5.96 -19.30 -13.71
CA ASP A 74 6.11 -20.69 -13.33
C ASP A 74 7.06 -20.80 -12.13
N LYS A 75 6.79 -21.75 -11.25
CA LYS A 75 7.72 -22.13 -10.19
C LYS A 75 9.01 -22.67 -10.84
N ILE A 76 10.11 -21.97 -10.61
CA ILE A 76 11.45 -22.36 -11.06
C ILE A 76 12.02 -23.25 -9.97
N VAL A 77 12.27 -24.52 -10.27
CA VAL A 77 12.57 -25.53 -9.25
C VAL A 77 13.88 -26.25 -9.56
N ILE A 78 14.68 -26.49 -8.53
CA ILE A 78 15.74 -27.50 -8.52
C ILE A 78 15.40 -28.52 -7.43
N ASN A 79 15.24 -29.78 -7.84
CA ASN A 79 15.12 -30.92 -6.94
C ASN A 79 16.49 -31.56 -6.74
N TYR A 80 16.80 -32.01 -5.53
CA TYR A 80 18.06 -32.68 -5.24
C TYR A 80 17.92 -33.63 -4.04
N GLY A 81 18.74 -34.68 -4.02
CA GLY A 81 18.87 -35.61 -2.90
C GLY A 81 20.07 -35.28 -2.02
N LEU A 82 19.93 -35.46 -0.71
CA LEU A 82 21.03 -35.43 0.26
C LEU A 82 21.56 -36.83 0.51
N LYS A 83 22.87 -36.96 0.53
CA LYS A 83 23.59 -38.18 0.87
C LYS A 83 24.23 -38.09 2.25
N LYS A 84 24.25 -39.23 2.93
CA LYS A 84 25.13 -39.49 4.07
C LYS A 84 25.66 -40.91 3.91
N ASP A 85 26.97 -41.08 4.05
CA ASP A 85 27.61 -42.39 3.91
C ASP A 85 27.25 -43.12 2.59
N GLN A 86 27.15 -42.35 1.50
CA GLN A 86 26.74 -42.77 0.15
C GLN A 86 25.28 -43.22 -0.03
N GLU A 87 24.45 -43.17 1.01
CA GLU A 87 23.02 -43.47 0.93
C GLU A 87 22.17 -42.20 0.83
N LEU A 88 21.06 -42.28 0.10
CA LEU A 88 20.08 -41.18 0.00
C LEU A 88 19.31 -41.06 1.31
N VAL A 89 19.39 -39.90 1.96
CA VAL A 89 18.75 -39.64 3.26
C VAL A 89 17.50 -38.78 3.13
N ALA A 90 17.48 -37.84 2.19
CA ALA A 90 16.32 -36.96 1.99
C ALA A 90 16.27 -36.41 0.58
N ASN A 91 15.06 -36.19 0.07
CA ASN A 91 14.84 -35.36 -1.11
C ASN A 91 14.50 -33.93 -0.68
N ARG A 92 15.04 -32.96 -1.40
CA ARG A 92 14.93 -31.54 -1.10
C ARG A 92 14.61 -30.76 -2.35
N GLU A 93 14.06 -29.57 -2.13
CA GLU A 93 13.67 -28.64 -3.16
C GLU A 93 14.22 -27.25 -2.80
N ILE A 94 14.68 -26.53 -3.81
CA ILE A 94 14.77 -25.08 -3.76
C ILE A 94 14.05 -24.52 -4.98
N SER A 95 13.32 -23.44 -4.77
CA SER A 95 12.49 -22.85 -5.79
C SER A 95 12.43 -21.34 -5.71
N TRP A 96 12.15 -20.75 -6.87
CA TRP A 96 11.94 -19.33 -7.06
C TRP A 96 10.65 -19.14 -7.85
N TYR A 97 9.96 -18.03 -7.59
CA TYR A 97 8.99 -17.50 -8.52
C TYR A 97 9.04 -15.98 -8.46
N MET A 98 8.77 -15.35 -9.60
CA MET A 98 8.75 -13.90 -9.74
C MET A 98 7.33 -13.44 -9.97
N SER A 99 6.86 -12.45 -9.23
CA SER A 99 5.62 -11.74 -9.53
C SER A 99 5.93 -10.31 -9.92
N TYR A 100 5.06 -9.76 -10.77
CA TYR A 100 5.02 -8.34 -11.04
C TYR A 100 3.69 -7.81 -10.59
N GLU A 101 3.72 -6.94 -9.60
CA GLU A 101 2.55 -6.18 -9.22
C GLU A 101 2.70 -4.76 -9.75
N ARG A 102 1.80 -4.44 -10.67
CA ARG A 102 1.54 -3.08 -11.10
C ARG A 102 0.58 -2.46 -10.07
N GLY A 103 1.09 -2.18 -8.88
CA GLY A 103 0.29 -1.57 -7.82
C GLY A 103 1.01 -1.61 -6.47
N ASN A 104 1.12 -0.44 -5.84
CA ASN A 104 1.61 -0.10 -4.50
C ASN A 104 2.61 -1.04 -3.83
N SER A 105 3.88 -0.61 -3.82
CA SER A 105 4.91 -1.08 -2.86
C SER A 105 4.38 -1.20 -1.44
N ASP A 106 3.43 -0.35 -1.08
CA ASP A 106 2.89 -0.19 0.27
C ASP A 106 2.06 -1.40 0.69
N VAL A 107 1.32 -2.04 -0.23
CA VAL A 107 0.58 -3.27 0.08
C VAL A 107 1.54 -4.40 0.43
N VAL A 108 2.62 -4.60 -0.33
CA VAL A 108 3.56 -5.68 -0.04
C VAL A 108 4.41 -5.38 1.18
N ASN A 109 4.79 -4.12 1.40
CA ASN A 109 5.45 -3.71 2.63
C ASN A 109 4.57 -4.01 3.84
N LEU A 110 3.27 -3.72 3.77
CA LEU A 110 2.29 -4.03 4.79
C LEU A 110 2.20 -5.54 5.05
N MET A 111 1.96 -6.34 4.01
CA MET A 111 1.81 -7.80 4.11
C MET A 111 3.07 -8.55 4.58
N THR A 112 4.23 -7.89 4.58
CA THR A 112 5.49 -8.48 5.03
C THR A 112 5.96 -7.93 6.37
N ALA A 113 5.23 -6.98 6.95
CA ALA A 113 5.51 -6.45 8.26
C ALA A 113 5.22 -7.50 9.36
N PRO A 114 6.04 -7.59 10.41
CA PRO A 114 5.87 -8.59 11.46
C PRO A 114 4.59 -8.43 12.28
N GLU A 115 4.02 -7.22 12.33
CA GLU A 115 2.78 -6.86 13.02
C GLU A 115 1.51 -7.01 12.14
N TYR A 116 1.66 -7.45 10.89
CA TYR A 116 0.54 -7.69 9.97
C TYR A 116 -0.04 -9.09 10.18
N GLU A 117 -1.34 -9.16 10.41
CA GLU A 117 -2.11 -10.40 10.52
C GLU A 117 -3.36 -10.32 9.63
N PHE A 118 -3.65 -11.42 8.93
CA PHE A 118 -4.84 -11.57 8.11
C PHE A 118 -5.57 -12.86 8.47
N GLU A 119 -6.89 -12.77 8.65
CA GLU A 119 -7.78 -13.89 8.90
C GLU A 119 -8.96 -13.84 7.93
N CYS A 120 -9.30 -14.97 7.32
CA CYS A 120 -10.44 -15.09 6.42
C CYS A 120 -11.30 -16.28 6.84
N ASN A 121 -12.58 -16.01 7.13
CA ASN A 121 -13.55 -16.99 7.62
C ASN A 121 -14.64 -17.30 6.57
N ILE A 122 -14.46 -16.84 5.33
CA ILE A 122 -15.39 -17.07 4.22
C ILE A 122 -15.23 -18.49 3.68
N SER A 123 -16.35 -19.20 3.52
CA SER A 123 -16.41 -20.45 2.77
C SER A 123 -17.27 -20.31 1.51
N GLU A 124 -16.99 -21.10 0.47
CA GLU A 124 -17.75 -21.09 -0.80
C GLU A 124 -19.26 -21.32 -0.59
N GLU A 125 -19.62 -22.10 0.44
CA GLU A 125 -21.01 -22.45 0.74
C GLU A 125 -21.86 -21.24 1.17
N MET A 126 -21.21 -20.20 1.72
CA MET A 126 -21.87 -18.99 2.25
C MET A 126 -22.51 -18.13 1.16
N PHE A 127 -22.10 -18.28 -0.11
CA PHE A 127 -22.62 -17.49 -1.24
C PHE A 127 -23.91 -18.04 -1.86
N SER A 128 -24.39 -19.18 -1.34
CA SER A 128 -25.55 -19.89 -1.90
C SER A 128 -26.91 -19.44 -1.34
N GLN A 129 -26.91 -18.55 -0.34
CA GLN A 129 -28.10 -18.07 0.37
C GLN A 129 -27.95 -16.58 0.71
N GLU A 130 -29.03 -15.95 1.20
CA GLU A 130 -28.91 -14.66 1.87
C GLU A 130 -28.00 -14.81 3.09
N VAL A 131 -27.04 -13.91 3.22
CA VAL A 131 -26.03 -13.96 4.28
C VAL A 131 -25.68 -12.55 4.72
N THR A 132 -25.66 -12.34 6.02
CA THR A 132 -25.05 -11.18 6.65
C THR A 132 -24.06 -11.73 7.66
N LEU A 133 -22.77 -11.62 7.34
CA LEU A 133 -21.69 -12.13 8.16
C LEU A 133 -20.71 -10.98 8.42
N PRO A 134 -20.90 -10.27 9.55
CA PRO A 134 -19.83 -9.49 10.15
C PRO A 134 -18.64 -10.40 10.45
N GLY A 135 -17.43 -9.87 10.36
CA GLY A 135 -16.20 -10.56 10.67
C GLY A 135 -15.84 -11.66 9.68
N ALA A 136 -16.30 -11.53 8.43
CA ALA A 136 -16.03 -12.48 7.38
C ALA A 136 -14.53 -12.54 7.05
N ALA A 137 -13.81 -11.42 7.17
CA ALA A 137 -12.36 -11.39 7.21
C ALA A 137 -11.85 -10.18 8.02
N TYR A 138 -10.61 -10.26 8.49
CA TYR A 138 -9.96 -9.20 9.25
C TYR A 138 -8.52 -9.00 8.78
N ILE A 139 -8.07 -7.74 8.80
CA ILE A 139 -6.64 -7.41 8.84
C ILE A 139 -6.37 -6.59 10.10
N TRP A 140 -5.35 -7.01 10.84
CA TRP A 140 -4.77 -6.22 11.93
C TRP A 140 -3.36 -5.77 11.56
N PHE A 141 -3.03 -4.53 11.91
CA PHE A 141 -1.71 -3.94 11.71
C PHE A 141 -1.39 -2.97 12.85
N GLY A 142 -0.69 -3.46 13.88
CA GLY A 142 -0.40 -2.67 15.07
C GLY A 142 -1.66 -2.32 15.86
N ASP A 143 -2.01 -1.03 15.90
CA ASP A 143 -3.21 -0.52 16.60
C ASP A 143 -4.35 -0.12 15.63
N VAL A 144 -4.22 -0.43 14.34
CA VAL A 144 -5.23 -0.18 13.30
C VAL A 144 -5.57 -1.47 12.54
N GLY A 145 -6.73 -1.50 11.90
CA GLY A 145 -7.18 -2.65 11.13
C GLY A 145 -8.32 -2.34 10.16
N VAL A 146 -8.78 -3.39 9.48
CA VAL A 146 -10.01 -3.35 8.68
C VAL A 146 -10.77 -4.67 8.79
N GLU A 147 -12.10 -4.57 8.77
CA GLU A 147 -13.02 -5.71 8.78
C GLU A 147 -13.70 -5.82 7.42
N TYR A 148 -13.82 -7.03 6.90
CA TYR A 148 -14.70 -7.32 5.78
C TYR A 148 -15.99 -7.94 6.29
N GLU A 149 -17.12 -7.34 5.93
CA GLU A 149 -18.44 -7.91 6.16
C GLU A 149 -19.02 -8.44 4.86
N LEU A 150 -19.39 -9.72 4.84
CA LEU A 150 -20.08 -10.34 3.72
C LEU A 150 -21.59 -10.09 3.86
N CYS A 151 -22.18 -9.39 2.92
CA CYS A 151 -23.60 -9.09 2.89
C CYS A 151 -24.20 -9.40 1.52
N ILE A 152 -25.12 -10.37 1.47
CA ILE A 152 -25.91 -10.74 0.29
C ILE A 152 -27.37 -10.72 0.70
N GLU A 153 -28.13 -9.78 0.15
CA GLU A 153 -29.55 -9.60 0.43
C GLU A 153 -30.32 -9.50 -0.90
N ASN A 154 -31.44 -10.22 -1.04
CA ASN A 154 -32.27 -10.20 -2.26
C ASN A 154 -31.50 -10.53 -3.57
N GLY A 155 -30.37 -11.24 -3.47
CA GLY A 155 -29.51 -11.56 -4.61
C GLY A 155 -28.57 -10.42 -5.05
N GLU A 156 -28.52 -9.33 -4.29
CA GLU A 156 -27.55 -8.24 -4.45
C GLU A 156 -26.47 -8.32 -3.37
N ASN A 157 -25.24 -7.95 -3.73
CA ASN A 157 -24.08 -7.99 -2.85
C ASN A 157 -23.81 -6.58 -2.30
N TYR A 158 -23.92 -6.42 -0.99
CA TYR A 158 -23.71 -5.17 -0.25
C TYR A 158 -22.44 -5.21 0.59
N SER A 159 -21.55 -6.16 0.32
CA SER A 159 -20.35 -6.37 1.12
C SER A 159 -19.42 -5.17 1.09
N ALA A 160 -18.74 -4.94 2.21
CA ALA A 160 -17.90 -3.78 2.41
C ALA A 160 -16.72 -4.10 3.32
N ILE A 161 -15.66 -3.32 3.17
CA ILE A 161 -14.48 -3.30 4.04
C ILE A 161 -14.58 -2.03 4.88
N TYR A 162 -14.68 -2.20 6.19
CA TYR A 162 -14.81 -1.14 7.19
C TYR A 162 -13.48 -0.88 7.89
N LYS A 163 -13.30 0.36 8.33
CA LYS A 163 -12.17 0.75 9.17
C LYS A 163 -12.33 0.15 10.57
N MET A 164 -11.24 -0.32 11.15
CA MET A 164 -11.15 -0.70 12.56
C MET A 164 -10.03 0.05 13.25
N ASP A 165 -10.27 0.41 14.51
CA ASP A 165 -9.27 0.99 15.40
C ASP A 165 -9.23 0.19 16.71
N LYS A 166 -8.06 0.10 17.32
CA LYS A 166 -7.95 -0.50 18.64
C LYS A 166 -8.63 0.40 19.67
N ASN A 167 -9.42 -0.19 20.55
CA ASN A 167 -10.17 0.55 21.55
C ASN A 167 -9.25 1.25 22.56
N GLU A 168 -9.79 2.22 23.32
CA GLU A 168 -9.02 3.00 24.29
C GLU A 168 -8.32 2.14 25.37
N SER A 169 -8.88 0.96 25.70
CA SER A 169 -8.26 0.02 26.63
C SER A 169 -7.08 -0.76 26.03
N GLY A 170 -6.95 -0.78 24.71
CA GLY A 170 -5.93 -1.55 24.00
C GLY A 170 -6.16 -3.06 24.01
N GLU A 171 -7.37 -3.52 24.35
CA GLU A 171 -7.70 -4.94 24.54
C GLU A 171 -8.48 -5.55 23.37
N ASP A 172 -9.17 -4.71 22.58
CA ASP A 172 -10.00 -5.16 21.45
C ASP A 172 -9.97 -4.12 20.32
N PHE A 173 -10.56 -4.46 19.17
CA PHE A 173 -10.79 -3.54 18.05
C PHE A 173 -12.27 -3.19 17.92
N GLU A 174 -12.54 -1.96 17.51
CA GLU A 174 -13.89 -1.46 17.21
C GLU A 174 -13.99 -1.09 15.74
N THR A 175 -15.09 -1.47 15.12
CA THR A 175 -15.38 -1.23 13.69
C THR A 175 -16.17 0.06 13.52
N ASP A 176 -15.67 0.95 12.67
CA ASP A 176 -16.35 2.19 12.29
C ASP A 176 -17.21 1.95 11.04
N HIS A 177 -18.52 1.81 11.26
CA HIS A 177 -19.48 1.57 10.18
C HIS A 177 -19.75 2.80 9.30
N ASP A 178 -19.25 3.98 9.66
CA ASP A 178 -19.35 5.19 8.84
C ASP A 178 -18.16 5.33 7.87
N GLU A 179 -17.02 4.67 8.15
CA GLU A 179 -15.80 4.71 7.33
C GLU A 179 -15.54 3.37 6.60
N TYR A 180 -15.96 3.29 5.34
CA TYR A 180 -15.88 2.03 4.58
C TYR A 180 -15.66 2.21 3.08
N CYS A 181 -15.31 1.10 2.42
CA CYS A 181 -15.35 0.97 0.96
C CYS A 181 -16.06 -0.32 0.53
N HIS A 182 -16.90 -0.25 -0.50
CA HIS A 182 -17.55 -1.44 -1.05
C HIS A 182 -16.55 -2.36 -1.74
N TYR A 183 -16.66 -3.66 -1.48
CA TYR A 183 -15.88 -4.68 -2.16
C TYR A 183 -16.65 -6.00 -2.24
N GLU A 184 -16.80 -6.50 -3.45
CA GLU A 184 -17.50 -7.75 -3.72
C GLU A 184 -16.49 -8.84 -4.10
N VAL A 185 -16.49 -9.93 -3.36
CA VAL A 185 -15.72 -11.13 -3.71
C VAL A 185 -16.46 -11.96 -4.76
N ASP A 186 -15.72 -12.49 -5.74
CA ASP A 186 -16.24 -13.49 -6.68
C ASP A 186 -15.98 -14.90 -6.09
N PRO A 187 -17.03 -15.64 -5.68
CA PRO A 187 -16.87 -16.96 -5.10
C PRO A 187 -16.35 -18.01 -6.09
N ASN A 188 -16.37 -17.73 -7.39
CA ASN A 188 -15.84 -18.65 -8.41
C ASN A 188 -14.36 -18.39 -8.72
N ASP A 189 -13.75 -17.35 -8.15
CA ASP A 189 -12.33 -17.07 -8.34
C ASP A 189 -11.50 -17.98 -7.40
N PRO A 190 -10.64 -18.87 -7.94
CA PRO A 190 -9.79 -19.73 -7.12
C PRO A 190 -8.76 -18.94 -6.28
N ASN A 191 -8.57 -17.64 -6.53
CA ASN A 191 -7.74 -16.74 -5.74
C ASN A 191 -8.56 -15.74 -4.90
N MET A 192 -9.85 -16.02 -4.67
CA MET A 192 -10.77 -15.11 -3.96
C MET A 192 -10.19 -14.61 -2.64
N GLU A 193 -9.74 -15.51 -1.77
CA GLU A 193 -9.15 -15.15 -0.47
C GLU A 193 -7.94 -14.20 -0.63
N LYS A 194 -7.05 -14.50 -1.59
CA LYS A 194 -5.88 -13.66 -1.83
C LYS A 194 -6.25 -12.30 -2.41
N ASN A 195 -7.27 -12.27 -3.26
CA ASN A 195 -7.76 -11.04 -3.87
C ASN A 195 -8.47 -10.16 -2.84
N LEU A 196 -9.21 -10.75 -1.92
CA LEU A 196 -9.80 -10.09 -0.76
C LEU A 196 -8.72 -9.52 0.15
N GLU A 197 -7.70 -10.30 0.52
CA GLU A 197 -6.58 -9.84 1.34
C GLU A 197 -5.91 -8.59 0.72
N ILE A 198 -5.67 -8.60 -0.60
CA ILE A 198 -5.09 -7.45 -1.32
C ILE A 198 -6.04 -6.25 -1.33
N ALA A 199 -7.35 -6.46 -1.51
CA ALA A 199 -8.34 -5.40 -1.48
C ALA A 199 -8.42 -4.76 -0.09
N MET A 200 -8.44 -5.59 0.96
CA MET A 200 -8.40 -5.15 2.35
C MET A 200 -7.10 -4.42 2.69
N CYS A 201 -5.93 -4.86 2.20
CA CYS A 201 -4.69 -4.09 2.37
C CYS A 201 -4.77 -2.69 1.75
N LYS A 202 -5.39 -2.57 0.57
CA LYS A 202 -5.60 -1.26 -0.08
C LYS A 202 -6.59 -0.40 0.71
N ALA A 203 -7.64 -1.01 1.24
CA ALA A 203 -8.60 -0.34 2.09
C ALA A 203 -7.94 0.15 3.39
N LEU A 204 -7.16 -0.70 4.06
CA LEU A 204 -6.36 -0.34 5.25
C LEU A 204 -5.45 0.85 4.97
N ILE A 205 -4.68 0.81 3.87
CA ILE A 205 -3.83 1.93 3.47
C ILE A 205 -4.65 3.21 3.23
N GLY A 206 -5.78 3.12 2.54
CA GLY A 206 -6.60 4.28 2.20
C GLY A 206 -7.36 4.87 3.39
N LEU A 207 -8.10 4.04 4.13
CA LEU A 207 -8.93 4.42 5.28
C LEU A 207 -8.07 4.94 6.43
N HIS A 208 -6.92 4.30 6.70
CA HIS A 208 -5.96 4.75 7.71
C HIS A 208 -4.85 5.65 7.17
N ARG A 209 -4.92 6.03 5.89
CA ARG A 209 -3.97 6.94 5.22
C ARG A 209 -2.50 6.53 5.43
N LEU A 210 -2.20 5.22 5.44
CA LEU A 210 -0.86 4.69 5.73
C LEU A 210 0.19 5.05 4.65
N ASP A 211 -0.27 5.40 3.43
CA ASP A 211 0.57 5.91 2.34
C ASP A 211 0.89 7.41 2.48
N LEU A 212 0.26 8.09 3.43
CA LEU A 212 0.45 9.50 3.69
C LEU A 212 1.65 9.71 4.62
N HIS A 213 2.81 10.01 4.03
CA HIS A 213 4.04 10.27 4.76
C HIS A 213 4.36 11.76 4.88
N LEU A 214 3.36 12.58 5.21
CA LEU A 214 3.58 14.00 5.43
C LEU A 214 4.33 14.23 6.75
N LYS A 215 5.33 15.10 6.74
CA LYS A 215 6.09 15.49 7.93
C LYS A 215 6.11 17.01 8.04
N GLU A 216 6.33 17.54 9.24
CA GLU A 216 6.43 18.99 9.48
C GLU A 216 7.41 19.68 8.51
N LYS A 217 8.54 19.03 8.19
CA LYS A 217 9.53 19.54 7.23
C LYS A 217 8.95 19.76 5.82
N ASP A 218 7.99 18.93 5.41
CA ASP A 218 7.37 19.00 4.09
C ASP A 218 6.37 20.16 4.03
N ILE A 219 5.65 20.39 5.14
CA ILE A 219 4.83 21.60 5.32
C ILE A 219 5.71 22.85 5.33
N TRP A 220 6.79 22.85 6.10
CA TRP A 220 7.71 23.99 6.15
C TRP A 220 8.31 24.32 4.78
N ARG A 221 8.65 23.29 3.98
CA ARG A 221 9.12 23.46 2.59
C ARG A 221 8.03 24.08 1.72
N MET A 222 6.80 23.61 1.82
CA MET A 222 5.64 24.15 1.08
C MET A 222 5.38 25.62 1.48
N SER A 223 5.29 25.91 2.77
CA SER A 223 5.10 27.27 3.32
C SER A 223 6.20 28.25 2.89
N SER A 224 7.45 27.79 2.81
CA SER A 224 8.57 28.62 2.35
C SER A 224 8.50 28.94 0.86
N LYS A 225 7.93 28.04 0.05
CA LYS A 225 7.82 28.19 -1.41
C LYS A 225 6.63 29.03 -1.82
N ILE A 226 5.51 28.92 -1.10
CA ILE A 226 4.29 29.65 -1.43
C ILE A 226 4.42 31.17 -1.16
N PHE A 227 5.33 31.56 -0.27
CA PHE A 227 5.62 32.97 0.02
C PHE A 227 5.95 33.76 -1.25
N GLY A 228 5.24 34.86 -1.48
CA GLY A 228 5.39 35.74 -2.63
C GLY A 228 4.74 35.21 -3.93
N MET A 229 4.16 34.01 -3.92
CA MET A 229 3.40 33.51 -5.06
C MET A 229 2.07 34.25 -5.21
N ARG A 230 1.58 34.30 -6.44
CA ARG A 230 0.31 34.93 -6.80
C ARG A 230 -0.69 33.87 -7.22
N PHE A 231 -1.91 33.99 -6.72
CA PHE A 231 -3.03 33.12 -7.09
C PHE A 231 -4.23 33.97 -7.50
N SER A 232 -4.96 33.49 -8.50
CA SER A 232 -6.18 34.13 -8.99
C SER A 232 -7.42 33.63 -8.24
N SER A 233 -7.30 32.55 -7.46
CA SER A 233 -8.37 31.98 -6.64
C SER A 233 -7.84 31.05 -5.57
N ILE A 234 -8.68 30.75 -4.57
CA ILE A 234 -8.43 29.69 -3.59
C ILE A 234 -8.28 28.33 -4.28
N ALA A 235 -9.05 28.04 -5.33
CA ALA A 235 -8.97 26.76 -6.06
C ALA A 235 -7.58 26.54 -6.68
N GLU A 236 -7.01 27.57 -7.32
CA GLU A 236 -5.65 27.53 -7.88
C GLU A 236 -4.60 27.31 -6.79
N MET A 237 -4.77 27.95 -5.63
CA MET A 237 -3.90 27.75 -4.47
C MET A 237 -3.98 26.31 -3.94
N LYS A 238 -5.18 25.74 -3.84
CA LYS A 238 -5.38 24.34 -3.44
C LYS A 238 -4.65 23.39 -4.39
N GLU A 239 -4.85 23.53 -5.71
CA GLU A 239 -4.17 22.70 -6.71
C GLU A 239 -2.64 22.78 -6.58
N TRP A 240 -2.10 23.98 -6.33
CA TRP A 240 -0.67 24.17 -6.12
C TRP A 240 -0.17 23.47 -4.84
N ILE A 241 -0.89 23.57 -3.73
CA ILE A 241 -0.54 22.93 -2.45
C ILE A 241 -0.49 21.41 -2.62
N PHE A 242 -1.53 20.81 -3.21
CA PHE A 242 -1.56 19.37 -3.48
C PHE A 242 -0.37 18.94 -4.36
N LYS A 243 -0.05 19.72 -5.39
CA LYS A 243 1.09 19.45 -6.26
C LYS A 243 2.44 19.56 -5.54
N GLU A 244 2.64 20.57 -4.70
CA GLU A 244 3.89 20.78 -3.96
C GLU A 244 4.11 19.73 -2.87
N LEU A 245 3.02 19.27 -2.23
CA LEU A 245 3.05 18.18 -1.26
C LEU A 245 3.06 16.79 -1.91
N ASN A 246 2.94 16.72 -3.24
CA ASN A 246 2.81 15.47 -4.01
C ASN A 246 1.64 14.59 -3.51
N LEU A 247 0.50 15.23 -3.27
CA LEU A 247 -0.73 14.62 -2.78
C LEU A 247 -1.83 14.67 -3.82
N LYS A 248 -2.80 13.77 -3.67
CA LYS A 248 -4.08 13.82 -4.37
C LYS A 248 -5.19 14.19 -3.39
N GLU A 249 -6.23 14.84 -3.90
CA GLU A 249 -7.33 15.39 -3.08
C GLU A 249 -7.98 14.34 -2.16
N TYR A 250 -8.21 13.12 -2.67
CA TYR A 250 -8.81 12.03 -1.89
C TYR A 250 -7.97 11.58 -0.67
N GLN A 251 -6.67 11.90 -0.63
CA GLN A 251 -5.79 11.53 0.48
C GLN A 251 -5.97 12.45 1.69
N LEU A 252 -6.59 13.63 1.51
CA LEU A 252 -6.94 14.57 2.57
C LEU A 252 -8.41 14.99 2.45
N PRO A 253 -9.37 14.11 2.76
CA PRO A 253 -10.80 14.41 2.59
C PRO A 253 -11.28 15.57 3.47
N ASP A 254 -10.59 15.81 4.59
CA ASP A 254 -10.88 16.93 5.51
C ASP A 254 -10.16 18.23 5.13
N PHE A 255 -9.37 18.22 4.05
CA PHE A 255 -8.62 19.40 3.64
C PHE A 255 -9.56 20.54 3.28
N ALA A 256 -9.38 21.67 3.95
CA ALA A 256 -10.14 22.87 3.68
C ALA A 256 -9.23 24.09 3.65
N ILE A 257 -9.54 25.01 2.74
CA ILE A 257 -9.05 26.39 2.76
C ILE A 257 -10.27 27.28 2.62
N GLY A 258 -10.49 28.15 3.60
CA GLY A 258 -11.63 29.06 3.66
C GLY A 258 -11.22 30.46 4.07
N GLU A 259 -12.02 31.46 3.70
CA GLU A 259 -11.86 32.81 4.20
C GLU A 259 -12.03 32.82 5.73
N SER A 260 -11.11 33.48 6.45
CA SER A 260 -11.27 33.73 7.88
C SER A 260 -12.40 34.74 8.11
N GLY A 261 -13.14 34.61 9.21
CA GLY A 261 -14.15 35.60 9.62
C GLY A 261 -13.57 37.01 9.83
N ILE A 262 -12.25 37.13 10.00
CA ILE A 262 -11.53 38.41 10.06
C ILE A 262 -11.63 39.18 8.72
N ASN A 263 -11.80 38.49 7.59
CA ASN A 263 -11.88 39.12 6.27
C ASN A 263 -13.15 39.98 6.07
N ASP A 264 -14.25 39.66 6.75
CA ASP A 264 -15.49 40.43 6.66
C ASP A 264 -15.33 41.82 7.31
N GLU A 265 -14.62 41.92 8.44
CA GLU A 265 -14.29 43.20 9.08
C GLU A 265 -13.29 44.05 8.27
N ILE A 266 -12.46 43.40 7.44
CA ILE A 266 -11.50 44.05 6.53
C ILE A 266 -12.19 44.60 5.27
N ARG A 267 -13.15 43.84 4.72
CA ARG A 267 -13.99 44.24 3.57
C ARG A 267 -14.77 45.53 3.83
N GLU A 268 -15.00 45.90 5.10
CA GLU A 268 -15.62 47.16 5.52
C GLU A 268 -14.73 48.41 5.36
N GLY A 269 -13.53 48.30 4.77
CA GLY A 269 -12.84 49.44 4.15
C GLY A 269 -11.75 50.11 4.99
N LYS A 270 -11.04 49.37 5.85
CA LYS A 270 -9.78 49.84 6.43
C LYS A 270 -8.64 49.47 5.47
N ALA A 271 -7.97 50.45 4.88
CA ALA A 271 -6.89 50.20 3.92
C ALA A 271 -5.61 49.67 4.61
N ASN A 272 -4.92 48.74 3.94
CA ASN A 272 -3.71 48.01 4.36
C ASN A 272 -3.93 46.86 5.36
N VAL A 273 -4.76 45.87 5.02
CA VAL A 273 -4.90 44.69 5.88
C VAL A 273 -4.53 43.43 5.10
N ASP A 274 -3.64 42.64 5.68
CA ASP A 274 -3.40 41.26 5.26
C ASP A 274 -4.71 40.48 5.43
N TYR A 275 -5.19 39.88 4.35
CA TYR A 275 -6.29 38.93 4.39
C TYR A 275 -5.77 37.59 4.92
N VAL A 276 -6.64 36.83 5.58
CA VAL A 276 -6.27 35.54 6.17
C VAL A 276 -7.18 34.45 5.62
N LEU A 277 -6.59 33.36 5.14
CA LEU A 277 -7.29 32.10 4.92
C LEU A 277 -6.94 31.13 6.04
N ASN A 278 -7.95 30.44 6.55
CA ASN A 278 -7.76 29.30 7.44
C ASN A 278 -7.61 28.05 6.57
N MET A 279 -6.53 27.31 6.78
CA MET A 279 -6.25 26.04 6.13
C MET A 279 -6.15 24.95 7.20
N THR A 280 -6.78 23.81 6.96
CA THR A 280 -6.55 22.59 7.74
C THR A 280 -6.13 21.47 6.80
N LEU A 281 -5.20 20.64 7.25
CA LEU A 281 -4.86 19.40 6.54
C LEU A 281 -5.76 18.24 6.97
N GLY A 282 -6.50 18.40 8.07
CA GLY A 282 -7.23 17.34 8.75
C GLY A 282 -6.54 16.89 10.04
N LYS A 283 -7.23 16.03 10.78
CA LYS A 283 -6.77 15.49 12.06
C LYS A 283 -5.65 14.48 11.84
N ASP A 284 -4.63 14.52 12.70
CA ASP A 284 -3.55 13.53 12.82
C ASP A 284 -2.67 13.35 11.55
N ILE A 285 -2.71 14.31 10.61
CA ILE A 285 -2.00 14.21 9.32
C ILE A 285 -0.49 14.45 9.42
N VAL A 286 -0.07 15.42 10.23
CA VAL A 286 1.36 15.80 10.37
C VAL A 286 1.83 15.56 11.78
N THR A 287 1.06 16.03 12.75
CA THR A 287 1.20 15.75 14.18
C THR A 287 -0.15 15.41 14.79
N PRO A 288 -0.19 14.73 15.96
CA PRO A 288 -1.44 14.43 16.66
C PRO A 288 -2.29 15.69 16.91
N GLY A 289 -3.58 15.64 16.58
CA GLY A 289 -4.52 16.75 16.63
C GLY A 289 -4.81 17.38 15.26
N TYR A 290 -5.56 18.48 15.26
CA TYR A 290 -5.78 19.27 14.06
C TYR A 290 -4.57 20.18 13.82
N ASN A 291 -4.01 20.08 12.61
CA ASN A 291 -2.93 20.94 12.18
C ASN A 291 -3.55 22.07 11.35
N ASP A 292 -3.84 23.18 12.02
CA ASP A 292 -4.43 24.36 11.41
C ASP A 292 -3.35 25.39 11.07
N TYR A 293 -3.57 26.09 9.97
CA TYR A 293 -2.63 27.04 9.41
C TYR A 293 -3.34 28.29 8.92
N SER A 294 -2.72 29.43 9.17
CA SER A 294 -3.18 30.73 8.68
C SER A 294 -2.34 31.17 7.49
N ILE A 295 -2.94 31.25 6.30
CA ILE A 295 -2.31 31.79 5.09
C ILE A 295 -2.65 33.27 4.98
N MET A 296 -1.66 34.13 5.17
CA MET A 296 -1.81 35.58 4.99
C MET A 296 -1.53 35.97 3.54
N TYR A 297 -2.33 36.88 3.00
CA TYR A 297 -2.15 37.37 1.64
C TYR A 297 -2.62 38.82 1.47
N LEU A 298 -2.05 39.49 0.48
CA LEU A 298 -2.51 40.79 -0.01
C LEU A 298 -3.33 40.60 -1.29
N LEU A 299 -4.42 41.36 -1.43
CA LEU A 299 -5.09 41.51 -2.72
C LEU A 299 -4.50 42.69 -3.46
N ASP A 300 -4.00 42.45 -4.67
CA ASP A 300 -3.59 43.54 -5.55
C ASP A 300 -4.78 44.14 -6.33
N ASN A 301 -4.52 45.21 -7.08
CA ASN A 301 -5.56 45.92 -7.84
C ASN A 301 -6.17 45.11 -9.00
N ASN A 302 -5.65 43.91 -9.28
CA ASN A 302 -6.18 42.98 -10.27
C ASN A 302 -6.84 41.75 -9.59
N ASP A 303 -7.18 41.87 -8.31
CA ASP A 303 -7.74 40.81 -7.48
C ASP A 303 -6.83 39.56 -7.35
N GLN A 304 -5.51 39.71 -7.56
CA GLN A 304 -4.58 38.61 -7.33
C GLN A 304 -4.17 38.55 -5.86
N MET A 305 -4.18 37.33 -5.33
CA MET A 305 -3.78 36.99 -3.96
C MET A 305 -2.27 36.77 -3.91
N ILE A 306 -1.54 37.69 -3.29
CA ILE A 306 -0.10 37.59 -3.07
C ILE A 306 0.16 37.07 -1.66
N VAL A 307 0.63 35.83 -1.53
CA VAL A 307 0.85 35.21 -0.21
C VAL A 307 2.02 35.89 0.51
N THR A 308 1.78 36.37 1.72
CA THR A 308 2.75 37.11 2.55
C THR A 308 3.28 36.31 3.73
N SER A 309 2.54 35.30 4.20
CA SER A 309 3.07 34.32 5.16
C SER A 309 2.15 33.11 5.30
N VAL A 310 2.69 32.03 5.86
CA VAL A 310 1.92 30.90 6.36
C VAL A 310 2.35 30.65 7.80
N LEU A 311 1.39 30.68 8.72
CA LEU A 311 1.61 30.46 10.14
C LEU A 311 0.97 29.12 10.54
N CYS A 312 1.62 28.38 11.44
CA CYS A 312 1.02 27.24 12.12
C CYS A 312 0.35 27.76 13.38
N ASP A 313 -0.92 27.40 13.57
CA ASP A 313 -1.74 27.84 14.70
C ASP A 313 -1.61 26.89 15.90
#